data_AF-A0A2A2WKE8-F1
#
_entry.id   AF-A0A2A2WKE8-F1
#
_cell.length_a   1.000
_cell.length_b   1.000
_cell.length_c   1.000
_cell.angle_alpha   90.00
_cell.angle_beta   90.00
_cell.angle_gamma   90.00
#
_symmetry.space_group_name_H-M   'P 1'
#
loop_
_entity.id
_entity.type
_entity.pdbx_description
1 polymer ?
#
loop_
_entity_poly.entity_id
_entity_poly.type
_entity_poly.pdbx_seq_one_letter_code
_entity_poly.pdbx_strand_id
1 'polypeptide(L)'
;MIDSSDQGRSFQAFYDLLLSTSGQEELSMLLERLTGIDELGADRRLRTVHHGWAEAAERTQQTVRNISEQLRRFTDDQVWLENRRVLDLVRQIETSALQVREGELPDLGLELEETAVDVALPTDRPLFTARPAAEVNSLLDPVDTEEVDTSVLTDQVVVDPARLASRIRALIPVRGTARLEDIVTMYPLQHGAAEIVGYLALKDDDLE
;
A
#
# COMPACT_ATOMS: atom_id res chain seq x y z
N MET A 1 11.80 -5.69 -0.91
CA MET A 1 12.82 -5.37 -1.92
C MET A 1 13.99 -4.76 -1.18
N ILE A 2 14.97 -5.58 -0.79
CA ILE A 2 16.12 -5.15 0.05
C ILE A 2 17.03 -4.19 -0.75
N ASP A 3 16.97 -4.34 -2.06
CA ASP A 3 17.51 -3.54 -3.15
C ASP A 3 16.97 -2.08 -3.21
N SER A 4 15.84 -1.77 -2.58
CA SER A 4 15.36 -0.38 -2.48
C SER A 4 15.84 0.37 -1.24
N SER A 5 16.53 -0.28 -0.30
CA SER A 5 17.12 0.40 0.86
C SER A 5 18.36 1.21 0.44
N ASP A 6 18.60 2.34 1.10
CA ASP A 6 19.75 3.22 0.84
C ASP A 6 21.09 2.48 0.98
N GLN A 7 21.17 1.54 1.92
CA GLN A 7 22.33 0.67 2.14
C GLN A 7 22.50 -0.32 0.96
N GLY A 8 21.40 -0.88 0.45
CA GLY A 8 21.40 -1.76 -0.73
C GLY A 8 21.86 -1.04 -2.00
N ARG A 9 21.37 0.19 -2.24
CA ARG A 9 21.78 1.01 -3.39
C ARG A 9 23.26 1.39 -3.34
N SER A 10 23.77 1.73 -2.16
CA SER A 10 25.19 2.06 -1.96
C SER A 10 26.10 0.84 -2.17
N PHE A 11 25.69 -0.33 -1.67
CA PHE A 11 26.42 -1.59 -1.90
C PHE A 11 26.39 -2.00 -3.38
N GLN A 12 25.26 -1.84 -4.06
CA GLN A 12 25.13 -2.14 -5.48
C GLN A 12 26.04 -1.26 -6.33
N ALA A 13 26.08 0.06 -6.07
CA ALA A 13 26.98 0.97 -6.77
C ALA A 13 28.48 0.62 -6.55
N PHE A 14 28.84 0.19 -5.33
CA PHE A 14 30.18 -0.30 -5.04
C PHE A 14 30.49 -1.62 -5.77
N TYR A 15 29.53 -2.54 -5.81
CA TYR A 15 29.68 -3.79 -6.53
C TYR A 15 29.82 -3.58 -8.05
N ASP A 16 29.03 -2.66 -8.61
CA ASP A 16 29.11 -2.29 -10.03
C ASP A 16 30.46 -1.63 -10.36
N LEU A 17 30.99 -0.81 -9.45
CA LEU A 17 32.35 -0.26 -9.55
C LEU A 17 33.42 -1.37 -9.54
N LEU A 18 33.26 -2.38 -8.67
CA LEU A 18 34.18 -3.52 -8.61
C LEU A 18 34.10 -4.43 -9.84
N LEU A 19 32.99 -4.45 -10.58
CA LEU A 19 32.84 -5.23 -11.81
C LEU A 19 33.23 -4.45 -13.08
N SER A 20 33.29 -3.12 -13.00
CA SER A 20 33.66 -2.25 -14.11
C SER A 20 35.16 -2.33 -14.41
N THR A 21 35.52 -2.69 -15.65
CA THR A 21 36.92 -2.75 -16.10
C THR A 21 37.61 -1.39 -15.99
N SER A 22 36.95 -0.30 -16.41
CA SER A 22 37.52 1.06 -16.32
C SER A 22 37.70 1.52 -14.87
N GLY A 23 36.77 1.14 -13.99
CA GLY A 23 36.85 1.44 -12.56
C GLY A 23 37.96 0.67 -11.85
N GLN A 24 38.16 -0.60 -12.22
CA GLN A 24 39.28 -1.41 -11.71
C GLN A 24 40.64 -0.87 -12.14
N GLU A 25 40.79 -0.42 -13.40
CA GLU A 25 42.02 0.18 -13.91
C GLU A 25 42.36 1.49 -13.18
N GLU A 26 41.36 2.37 -13.00
CA GLU A 26 41.52 3.62 -12.27
C GLU A 26 41.88 3.38 -10.80
N LEU A 27 41.17 2.46 -10.14
CA LEU A 27 41.46 2.08 -8.75
C LEU A 27 42.88 1.51 -8.61
N SER A 28 43.30 0.65 -9.53
CA SER A 28 44.65 0.07 -9.53
C SER A 28 45.72 1.13 -9.69
N MET A 29 45.53 2.08 -10.61
CA MET A 29 46.44 3.22 -10.81
C MET A 29 46.55 4.10 -9.54
N LEU A 30 45.42 4.37 -8.88
CA LEU A 30 45.40 5.15 -7.63
C LEU A 30 46.11 4.42 -6.49
N LEU A 31 45.90 3.11 -6.34
CA LEU A 31 46.57 2.29 -5.34
C LEU A 31 48.08 2.20 -5.60
N GLU A 32 48.49 2.07 -6.86
CA GLU A 32 49.92 2.11 -7.23
C GLU A 32 50.55 3.45 -6.85
N ARG A 33 49.92 4.56 -7.19
CA ARG A 33 50.40 5.91 -6.85
C ARG A 33 50.50 6.13 -5.34
N LEU A 34 49.51 5.66 -4.58
CA LEU A 34 49.50 5.75 -3.12
C LEU A 34 50.65 4.96 -2.49
N THR A 35 50.91 3.74 -2.97
CA THR A 35 52.00 2.90 -2.48
C THR A 35 53.40 3.38 -2.89
N GLY A 36 53.50 4.34 -3.83
CA GLY A 36 54.75 4.98 -4.22
C GLY A 36 55.16 6.17 -3.34
N ILE A 37 54.31 6.59 -2.39
CA ILE A 37 54.61 7.67 -1.46
C ILE A 37 55.21 7.05 -0.20
N ASP A 38 56.54 7.08 -0.09
CA ASP A 38 57.29 6.46 1.03
C ASP A 38 56.89 7.01 2.41
N GLU A 39 56.44 8.27 2.49
CA GLU A 39 56.01 8.94 3.72
C GLU A 39 54.72 8.35 4.32
N LEU A 40 53.91 7.66 3.50
CA LEU A 40 52.64 7.07 3.94
C LEU A 40 52.80 5.67 4.55
N GLY A 41 53.95 5.02 4.38
CA GLY A 41 54.19 3.66 4.91
C GLY A 41 53.15 2.63 4.46
N ALA A 42 52.57 2.81 3.27
CA ALA A 42 51.47 1.98 2.79
C ALA A 42 51.90 0.51 2.57
N ASP A 43 51.12 -0.43 3.08
CA ASP A 43 51.39 -1.86 2.91
C ASP A 43 51.24 -2.25 1.44
N ARG A 44 52.23 -2.98 0.90
CA ARG A 44 52.23 -3.52 -0.47
C ARG A 44 51.00 -4.40 -0.75
N ARG A 45 50.39 -4.99 0.28
CA ARG A 45 49.15 -5.78 0.18
C ARG A 45 47.94 -4.98 -0.31
N LEU A 46 47.95 -3.65 -0.18
CA LEU A 46 46.88 -2.78 -0.66
C LEU A 46 46.73 -2.82 -2.19
N ARG A 47 47.78 -3.16 -2.94
CA ARG A 47 47.72 -3.26 -4.41
C ARG A 47 46.76 -4.35 -4.89
N THR A 48 46.60 -5.42 -4.11
CA THR A 48 45.78 -6.58 -4.45
C THR A 48 44.47 -6.66 -3.67
N VAL A 49 44.17 -5.63 -2.86
CA VAL A 49 42.99 -5.62 -1.96
C VAL A 49 41.67 -5.68 -2.72
N HIS A 50 41.62 -5.14 -3.94
CA HIS A 50 40.44 -5.15 -4.81
C HIS A 50 39.95 -6.58 -5.13
N HIS A 51 40.85 -7.56 -5.25
CA HIS A 51 40.47 -8.97 -5.41
C HIS A 51 39.73 -9.51 -4.18
N GLY A 52 40.22 -9.19 -2.98
CA GLY A 52 39.56 -9.60 -1.73
C GLY A 52 38.20 -8.93 -1.54
N TRP A 53 38.03 -7.69 -2.02
CA TRP A 53 36.75 -7.00 -2.04
C TRP A 53 35.77 -7.62 -3.03
N ALA A 54 36.21 -8.00 -4.23
CA ALA A 54 35.36 -8.69 -5.21
C ALA A 54 34.83 -10.02 -4.65
N GLU A 55 35.71 -10.84 -4.06
CA GLU A 55 35.32 -12.12 -3.45
C GLU A 55 34.35 -11.93 -2.28
N ALA A 56 34.58 -10.92 -1.43
CA ALA A 56 33.67 -10.60 -0.34
C ALA A 56 32.30 -10.11 -0.84
N ALA A 57 32.28 -9.32 -1.92
CA ALA A 57 31.05 -8.82 -2.48
C ALA A 57 30.22 -9.92 -3.17
N GLU A 58 30.87 -10.88 -3.84
CA GLU A 58 30.20 -12.08 -4.37
C GLU A 58 29.49 -12.89 -3.29
N ARG A 59 30.17 -13.13 -2.14
CA ARG A 59 29.54 -13.83 -1.00
C ARG A 59 28.33 -13.10 -0.45
N THR A 60 28.41 -11.77 -0.35
CA THR A 60 27.27 -10.95 0.09
C THR A 60 26.12 -11.04 -0.91
N GLN A 61 26.40 -10.91 -2.21
CA GLN A 61 25.39 -11.05 -3.27
C GLN A 61 24.71 -12.42 -3.23
N GLN A 62 25.47 -13.50 -3.02
CA GLN A 62 24.90 -14.84 -2.88
C GLN A 62 23.96 -14.93 -1.67
N THR A 63 24.34 -14.30 -0.55
CA THR A 63 23.50 -14.27 0.66
C THR A 63 22.20 -13.49 0.42
N VAL A 64 22.28 -12.34 -0.25
CA VAL A 64 21.10 -11.53 -0.62
C VAL A 64 20.15 -12.29 -1.55
N ARG A 65 20.69 -13.03 -2.53
CA ARG A 65 19.90 -13.90 -3.41
C ARG A 65 19.16 -14.98 -2.62
N ASN A 66 19.87 -15.68 -1.73
CA ASN A 66 19.28 -16.73 -0.90
C ASN A 66 18.15 -16.20 0.00
N ILE A 67 18.34 -15.03 0.63
CA ILE A 67 17.32 -14.40 1.47
C ILE A 67 16.11 -13.97 0.64
N SER A 68 16.35 -13.36 -0.53
CA SER A 68 15.27 -12.94 -1.44
C SER A 68 14.42 -14.13 -1.90
N GLU A 69 15.07 -15.26 -2.22
CA GLU A 69 14.37 -16.49 -2.59
C GLU A 69 13.56 -17.07 -1.42
N GLN A 70 14.12 -17.10 -0.22
CA GLN A 70 13.42 -17.58 0.98
C GLN A 70 12.20 -16.73 1.32
N LEU A 71 12.34 -15.41 1.25
CA LEU A 71 11.23 -14.48 1.50
C LEU A 71 10.12 -14.67 0.46
N ARG A 72 10.48 -14.82 -0.81
CA ARG A 72 9.49 -15.06 -1.88
C ARG A 72 8.74 -16.38 -1.65
N ARG A 73 9.44 -17.48 -1.35
CA ARG A 73 8.80 -18.76 -1.03
C ARG A 73 7.89 -18.63 0.19
N PHE A 74 8.33 -17.96 1.24
CA PHE A 74 7.51 -17.74 2.43
C PHE A 74 6.23 -16.95 2.12
N THR A 75 6.33 -15.85 1.35
CA THR A 75 5.16 -15.08 0.93
C THR A 75 4.22 -15.92 0.05
N ASP A 76 4.76 -16.64 -0.93
CA ASP A 76 3.98 -17.49 -1.82
C ASP A 76 3.24 -18.60 -1.02
N ASP A 77 3.92 -19.21 -0.04
CA ASP A 77 3.35 -20.24 0.84
C ASP A 77 2.25 -19.65 1.76
N GLN A 78 2.45 -18.44 2.31
CA GLN A 78 1.45 -17.76 3.14
C GLN A 78 0.19 -17.41 2.35
N VAL A 79 0.35 -16.81 1.16
CA VAL A 79 -0.77 -16.46 0.28
C VAL A 79 -1.57 -17.71 -0.11
N TRP A 80 -0.88 -18.84 -0.33
CA TRP A 80 -1.54 -20.11 -0.61
C TRP A 80 -2.39 -20.60 0.57
N LEU A 81 -1.84 -20.55 1.79
CA LEU A 81 -2.56 -20.96 3.02
C LEU A 81 -3.77 -20.06 3.29
N GLU A 82 -3.63 -18.75 3.11
CA GLU A 82 -4.70 -17.78 3.33
C GLU A 82 -5.85 -17.98 2.33
N ASN A 83 -5.54 -18.10 1.05
CA ASN A 83 -6.54 -18.39 0.02
C ASN A 83 -7.27 -19.71 0.28
N ARG A 84 -6.54 -20.74 0.74
CA ARG A 84 -7.16 -22.01 1.13
C ARG A 84 -8.07 -21.85 2.34
N ARG A 85 -7.66 -21.07 3.34
CA ARG A 85 -8.49 -20.79 4.53
C ARG A 85 -9.77 -20.05 4.17
N VAL A 86 -9.72 -19.10 3.25
CA VAL A 86 -10.91 -18.40 2.73
C VAL A 86 -11.90 -19.39 2.12
N LEU A 87 -11.42 -20.28 1.24
CA LEU A 87 -12.27 -21.29 0.62
C LEU A 87 -12.87 -22.28 1.64
N ASP A 88 -12.10 -22.67 2.65
CA ASP A 88 -12.59 -23.55 3.72
C ASP A 88 -13.68 -22.85 4.57
N LEU A 89 -13.50 -21.56 4.86
CA LEU A 89 -14.47 -20.76 5.60
C LEU A 89 -15.79 -20.61 4.82
N VAL A 90 -15.70 -20.33 3.51
CA VAL A 90 -16.87 -20.25 2.63
C VAL A 90 -17.65 -21.58 2.63
N ARG A 91 -16.96 -22.71 2.47
CA ARG A 91 -17.62 -24.04 2.51
C ARG A 91 -18.27 -24.34 3.86
N GLN A 92 -17.64 -23.91 4.97
CA GLN A 92 -18.23 -24.04 6.30
C GLN A 92 -19.50 -23.21 6.42
N ILE A 93 -19.47 -21.94 5.99
CA ILE A 93 -20.65 -21.06 5.97
C ILE A 93 -21.77 -21.66 5.12
N GLU A 94 -21.46 -22.14 3.91
CA GLU A 94 -22.44 -22.80 3.04
C GLU A 94 -23.05 -24.04 3.70
N THR A 95 -22.24 -24.88 4.33
CA THR A 95 -22.72 -26.07 5.04
C THR A 95 -23.62 -25.70 6.21
N SER A 96 -23.23 -24.71 7.01
CA SER A 96 -24.03 -24.20 8.12
C SER A 96 -25.35 -23.57 7.64
N ALA A 97 -25.32 -22.81 6.54
CA ALA A 97 -26.52 -22.22 5.96
C ALA A 97 -27.51 -23.29 5.47
N LEU A 98 -27.01 -24.36 4.83
CA LEU A 98 -27.84 -25.49 4.41
C LEU A 98 -28.45 -26.24 5.59
N GLN A 99 -27.70 -26.42 6.68
CA GLN A 99 -28.22 -27.04 7.91
C GLN A 99 -29.33 -26.21 8.56
N VAL A 100 -29.17 -24.88 8.60
CA VAL A 100 -30.22 -23.97 9.12
C VAL A 100 -31.46 -23.98 8.22
N ARG A 101 -31.30 -24.12 6.90
CA ARG A 101 -32.43 -24.25 5.96
C ARG A 101 -33.29 -25.49 6.22
N GLU A 102 -32.69 -26.59 6.66
CA GLU A 102 -33.39 -27.86 6.94
C GLU A 102 -33.91 -27.97 8.39
N GLY A 103 -33.49 -27.09 9.29
CA GLY A 103 -33.86 -27.08 10.71
C GLY A 103 -34.87 -26.00 11.09
N GLU A 104 -35.12 -25.84 12.41
CA GLU A 104 -35.84 -24.69 12.95
C GLU A 104 -34.99 -23.42 12.79
N LEU A 105 -35.61 -22.35 12.26
CA LEU A 105 -34.99 -21.04 12.18
C LEU A 105 -34.67 -20.54 13.59
N PRO A 106 -33.40 -20.20 13.89
CA PRO A 106 -33.05 -19.64 15.20
C PRO A 106 -33.73 -18.27 15.40
N ASP A 107 -34.04 -17.93 16.65
CA ASP A 107 -34.64 -16.65 17.09
C ASP A 107 -33.68 -15.45 16.98
N LEU A 108 -32.63 -15.58 16.16
CA LEU A 108 -31.57 -14.59 15.96
C LEU A 108 -31.34 -14.42 14.46
N GLY A 109 -31.68 -13.25 13.94
CA GLY A 109 -31.59 -12.94 12.52
C GLY A 109 -31.95 -11.49 12.22
N LEU A 110 -31.74 -11.09 10.98
CA LEU A 110 -32.18 -9.81 10.44
C LEU A 110 -33.40 -10.11 9.55
N GLU A 111 -34.56 -9.52 9.87
CA GLU A 111 -35.70 -9.55 8.96
C GLU A 111 -35.38 -8.64 7.77
N LEU A 112 -35.27 -9.25 6.60
CA LEU A 112 -35.19 -8.54 5.33
C LEU A 112 -36.62 -8.45 4.78
N GLU A 113 -37.12 -7.24 4.55
CA GLU A 113 -38.46 -7.02 3.98
C GLU A 113 -38.64 -7.68 2.59
N GLU A 114 -37.53 -7.90 1.88
CA GLU A 114 -37.51 -8.63 0.61
C GLU A 114 -36.74 -9.95 0.75
N THR A 115 -37.48 -11.06 0.74
CA THR A 115 -36.93 -12.43 0.71
C THR A 115 -36.52 -12.89 -0.69
N ALA A 116 -36.60 -12.03 -1.70
CA ALA A 116 -36.35 -12.37 -3.08
C ALA A 116 -35.55 -11.27 -3.78
N VAL A 117 -34.44 -11.66 -4.42
CA VAL A 117 -33.80 -10.84 -5.45
C VAL A 117 -34.70 -10.92 -6.68
N ASP A 118 -35.12 -9.78 -7.22
CA ASP A 118 -35.90 -9.73 -8.45
C ASP A 118 -35.01 -10.23 -9.62
N VAL A 119 -35.19 -11.48 -10.02
CA VAL A 119 -34.39 -12.12 -11.06
C VAL A 119 -34.90 -11.66 -12.43
N ALA A 120 -34.40 -10.51 -12.88
CA ALA A 120 -34.68 -10.03 -14.25
C ALA A 120 -33.89 -10.85 -15.27
N LEU A 121 -34.58 -11.55 -16.18
CA LEU A 121 -33.92 -12.29 -17.24
C LEU A 121 -33.26 -11.31 -18.22
N PRO A 122 -32.12 -11.69 -18.85
CA PRO A 122 -31.53 -10.87 -19.91
C PRO A 122 -32.51 -10.56 -21.06
N THR A 123 -33.52 -11.41 -21.28
CA THR A 123 -34.59 -11.24 -22.26
C THR A 123 -35.69 -10.27 -21.83
N ASP A 124 -35.83 -9.99 -20.53
CA ASP A 124 -36.85 -9.06 -20.01
C ASP A 124 -36.39 -7.60 -20.14
N ARG A 125 -35.13 -7.38 -20.50
CA ARG A 125 -34.61 -6.05 -20.81
C ARG A 125 -34.91 -5.72 -22.27
N PRO A 126 -35.67 -4.65 -22.57
CA PRO A 126 -35.83 -4.21 -23.95
C PRO A 126 -34.47 -3.87 -24.56
N LEU A 127 -34.23 -4.30 -25.81
CA LEU A 127 -32.99 -4.05 -26.54
C LEU A 127 -32.63 -2.55 -26.64
N PHE A 128 -33.63 -1.68 -26.52
CA PHE A 128 -33.49 -0.24 -26.56
C PHE A 128 -34.50 0.43 -25.63
N THR A 129 -34.00 1.15 -24.63
CA THR A 129 -34.78 2.15 -23.88
C THR A 129 -34.44 3.53 -24.44
N ALA A 130 -35.41 4.16 -25.13
CA ALA A 130 -35.29 5.54 -25.54
C ALA A 130 -35.12 6.42 -24.31
N ARG A 131 -33.94 7.01 -24.10
CA ARG A 131 -33.78 8.07 -23.11
C ARG A 131 -34.50 9.30 -23.64
N PRO A 132 -35.32 9.99 -22.84
CA PRO A 132 -35.88 11.28 -23.25
C PRO A 132 -34.73 12.21 -23.65
N ALA A 133 -34.94 13.00 -24.70
CA ALA A 133 -33.98 14.01 -25.09
C ALA A 133 -33.77 14.95 -23.91
N ALA A 134 -32.55 14.98 -23.38
CA ALA A 134 -32.19 15.94 -22.36
C ALA A 134 -32.08 17.31 -23.04
N GLU A 135 -33.08 18.16 -22.84
CA GLU A 135 -32.95 19.58 -23.17
C GLU A 135 -31.99 20.21 -22.15
N VAL A 136 -30.72 20.34 -22.54
CA VAL A 136 -29.74 21.10 -21.78
C VAL A 136 -29.98 22.57 -22.09
N ASN A 137 -30.57 23.30 -21.15
CA ASN A 137 -30.64 24.75 -21.24
C ASN A 137 -29.24 25.33 -20.93
N SER A 138 -28.45 25.55 -21.97
CA SER A 138 -27.11 26.16 -21.87
C SER A 138 -27.16 27.70 -21.76
N LEU A 139 -28.34 28.30 -21.74
CA LEU A 139 -28.50 29.73 -21.46
C LEU A 139 -28.50 29.90 -19.94
N LEU A 140 -27.33 30.25 -19.42
CA LEU A 140 -27.23 30.83 -18.08
C LEU A 140 -27.92 32.20 -18.14
N ASP A 141 -28.86 32.45 -17.23
CA ASP A 141 -29.35 33.81 -16.98
C ASP A 141 -28.14 34.71 -16.70
N PRO A 142 -28.14 36.00 -17.11
CA PRO A 142 -27.09 36.92 -16.75
C PRO A 142 -27.07 37.06 -15.22
N VAL A 143 -26.19 36.31 -14.57
CA VAL A 143 -25.88 36.44 -13.16
C VAL A 143 -25.00 37.67 -13.04
N ASP A 144 -25.42 38.64 -12.23
CA ASP A 144 -24.52 39.70 -11.79
C ASP A 144 -23.25 39.03 -11.27
N THR A 145 -22.09 39.51 -11.72
CA THR A 145 -20.80 38.93 -11.36
C THR A 145 -20.56 39.22 -9.88
N GLU A 146 -21.16 38.41 -8.99
CA GLU A 146 -20.67 38.34 -7.62
C GLU A 146 -19.22 37.87 -7.73
N GLU A 147 -18.30 38.67 -7.18
CA GLU A 147 -16.90 38.27 -7.01
C GLU A 147 -16.87 37.09 -6.04
N VAL A 148 -17.12 35.89 -6.58
CA VAL A 148 -16.98 34.65 -5.84
C VAL A 148 -15.49 34.46 -5.59
N ASP A 149 -15.13 34.40 -4.31
CA ASP A 149 -13.76 34.15 -3.89
C ASP A 149 -13.32 32.75 -4.34
N THR A 150 -12.60 32.71 -5.46
CA THR A 150 -12.08 31.48 -6.07
C THR A 150 -10.82 30.97 -5.38
N SER A 151 -10.31 31.67 -4.36
CA SER A 151 -9.14 31.22 -3.58
C SER A 151 -9.36 29.86 -2.90
N VAL A 152 -10.61 29.54 -2.55
CA VAL A 152 -11.03 28.24 -1.98
C VAL A 152 -10.75 27.06 -2.93
N LEU A 153 -10.74 27.28 -4.25
CA LEU A 153 -10.42 26.25 -5.24
C LEU A 153 -8.92 25.96 -5.32
N THR A 154 -8.08 26.90 -4.89
CA THR A 154 -6.61 26.76 -4.88
C THR A 154 -6.06 26.36 -3.52
N ASP A 155 -6.86 26.44 -2.46
CA ASP A 155 -6.46 25.99 -1.13
C ASP A 155 -6.31 24.46 -1.12
N GLN A 156 -5.07 24.01 -1.07
CA GLN A 156 -4.75 22.60 -0.84
C GLN A 156 -5.15 22.26 0.60
N VAL A 157 -6.33 21.68 0.74
CA VAL A 157 -6.81 21.15 2.01
C VAL A 157 -6.00 19.90 2.36
N VAL A 158 -4.96 20.08 3.18
CA VAL A 158 -4.12 18.99 3.67
C VAL A 158 -4.77 18.40 4.92
N VAL A 159 -5.27 17.17 4.80
CA VAL A 159 -5.77 16.39 5.93
C VAL A 159 -4.59 15.72 6.62
N ASP A 160 -4.42 15.96 7.92
CA ASP A 160 -3.39 15.32 8.75
C ASP A 160 -3.88 13.94 9.25
N PRO A 161 -3.37 12.83 8.72
CA PRO A 161 -3.83 11.49 9.11
C PRO A 161 -3.44 11.14 10.55
N ALA A 162 -2.32 11.65 11.07
CA ALA A 162 -1.88 11.38 12.44
C ALA A 162 -2.86 12.00 13.45
N ARG A 163 -3.38 13.19 13.13
CA ARG A 163 -4.44 13.83 13.91
C ARG A 163 -5.72 13.00 13.92
N LEU A 164 -6.14 12.45 12.77
CA LEU A 164 -7.34 11.60 12.70
C LEU A 164 -7.17 10.31 13.50
N ALA A 165 -6.04 9.63 13.36
CA ALA A 165 -5.72 8.42 14.13
C ALA A 165 -5.70 8.67 15.64
N SER A 166 -5.15 9.80 16.08
CA SER A 166 -5.14 10.15 17.51
C SER A 166 -6.54 10.31 18.12
N ARG A 167 -7.51 10.85 17.35
CA ARG A 167 -8.91 10.98 17.78
C ARG A 167 -9.57 9.61 17.92
N ILE A 168 -9.29 8.69 17.00
CA ILE A 168 -9.79 7.31 17.07
C ILE A 168 -9.23 6.62 18.33
N ARG A 169 -7.91 6.66 18.55
CA ARG A 169 -7.27 6.06 19.73
C ARG A 169 -7.78 6.63 21.06
N ALA A 170 -8.06 7.93 21.11
CA ALA A 170 -8.58 8.57 22.31
C ALA A 170 -10.02 8.16 22.65
N LEU A 171 -10.80 7.76 21.64
CA LEU A 171 -12.23 7.48 21.79
C LEU A 171 -12.56 5.99 21.85
N ILE A 172 -11.78 5.15 21.14
CA ILE A 172 -12.02 3.72 21.03
C ILE A 172 -11.01 2.97 21.91
N PRO A 173 -11.46 2.26 22.96
CA PRO A 173 -10.60 1.37 23.74
C PRO A 173 -9.96 0.28 22.87
N VAL A 174 -8.88 -0.35 23.34
CA VAL A 174 -8.06 -1.39 22.65
C VAL A 174 -8.86 -2.62 22.14
N ARG A 175 -10.15 -2.75 22.47
CA ARG A 175 -11.08 -3.77 21.94
C ARG A 175 -12.50 -3.23 21.71
N GLY A 176 -12.64 -1.91 21.58
CA GLY A 176 -13.91 -1.25 21.35
C GLY A 176 -14.23 -1.17 19.87
N THR A 177 -15.51 -1.00 19.56
CA THR A 177 -15.98 -0.59 18.24
C THR A 177 -16.77 0.70 18.41
N ALA A 178 -16.62 1.62 17.46
CA ALA A 178 -17.42 2.83 17.39
C ALA A 178 -17.80 3.09 15.95
N ARG A 179 -18.93 3.73 15.71
CA ARG A 179 -19.30 4.14 14.36
C ARG A 179 -18.61 5.46 14.05
N LEU A 180 -18.31 5.68 12.77
CA LEU A 180 -17.71 6.94 12.33
C LEU A 180 -18.62 8.15 12.66
N GLU A 181 -19.95 7.95 12.66
CA GLU A 181 -20.92 8.97 13.09
C GLU A 181 -20.72 9.42 14.54
N ASP A 182 -20.37 8.50 15.45
CA ASP A 182 -20.12 8.82 16.86
C ASP A 182 -18.85 9.67 17.01
N ILE A 183 -17.82 9.35 16.22
CA ILE A 183 -16.55 10.06 16.20
C ILE A 183 -16.73 11.48 15.66
N VAL A 184 -17.46 11.62 14.55
CA VAL A 184 -17.74 12.94 13.93
C VAL A 184 -18.64 13.81 14.82
N THR A 185 -19.54 13.19 15.59
CA THR A 185 -20.37 13.92 16.57
C THR A 185 -19.52 14.51 17.69
N MET A 186 -18.50 13.78 18.15
CA MET A 186 -17.60 14.25 19.22
C MET A 186 -16.47 15.15 18.70
N TYR A 187 -16.02 14.94 17.47
CA TYR A 187 -15.01 15.73 16.77
C TYR A 187 -15.54 16.18 15.40
N PRO A 188 -16.22 17.33 15.33
CA PRO A 188 -16.80 17.85 14.09
C PRO A 188 -15.76 18.02 12.97
N LEU A 189 -16.18 17.73 11.74
CA LEU A 189 -15.33 17.84 10.55
C LEU A 189 -14.95 19.30 10.31
N GLN A 190 -13.66 19.54 10.10
CA GLN A 190 -13.12 20.87 9.79
C GLN A 190 -12.91 21.07 8.29
N HIS A 191 -12.64 19.97 7.58
CA HIS A 191 -12.27 19.98 6.16
C HIS A 191 -13.29 19.23 5.28
N GLY A 192 -14.51 19.06 5.80
CA GLY A 192 -15.63 18.44 5.07
C GLY A 192 -15.33 17.00 4.61
N ALA A 193 -15.65 16.70 3.36
CA ALA A 193 -15.55 15.35 2.79
C ALA A 193 -14.11 14.81 2.74
N ALA A 194 -13.10 15.67 2.65
CA ALA A 194 -11.70 15.25 2.62
C ALA A 194 -11.29 14.52 3.91
N GLU A 195 -11.78 14.97 5.08
CA GLU A 195 -11.55 14.30 6.36
C GLU A 195 -12.24 12.94 6.45
N ILE A 196 -13.43 12.79 5.84
CA ILE A 196 -14.15 11.50 5.81
C ILE A 196 -13.35 10.48 4.99
N VAL A 197 -12.87 10.88 3.81
CA VAL A 197 -12.00 10.03 2.99
C VAL A 197 -10.70 9.70 3.75
N GLY A 198 -10.15 10.67 4.48
CA GLY A 198 -9.02 10.47 5.38
C GLY A 198 -9.28 9.40 6.44
N TYR A 199 -10.45 9.43 7.11
CA TYR A 199 -10.84 8.41 8.09
C TYR A 199 -10.99 7.02 7.47
N LEU A 200 -11.51 6.91 6.25
CA LEU A 200 -11.67 5.64 5.53
C LEU A 200 -10.35 5.09 4.97
N ALA A 201 -9.34 5.94 4.79
CA ALA A 201 -8.04 5.55 4.23
C ALA A 201 -7.03 5.07 5.29
N LEU A 202 -7.32 5.27 6.58
CA LEU A 202 -6.46 4.80 7.69
C LEU A 202 -6.38 3.27 7.69
N LYS A 203 -5.16 2.75 7.87
CA LYS A 203 -4.89 1.31 8.01
C LYS A 203 -4.64 0.96 9.47
N ASP A 204 -4.63 -0.34 9.78
CA ASP A 204 -4.34 -0.83 11.14
C ASP A 204 -2.98 -0.32 11.66
N ASP A 205 -1.95 -0.27 10.82
CA ASP A 205 -0.62 0.29 11.16
C ASP A 205 -0.68 1.77 11.58
N ASP A 206 -1.67 2.54 11.09
CA ASP A 206 -1.84 3.95 11.45
C ASP A 206 -2.52 4.11 12.82
N LEU A 207 -3.10 3.03 13.37
CA LEU A 207 -3.87 2.99 14.62
C LEU A 207 -3.10 2.33 15.78
N GLU A 208 -1.95 1.71 15.54
CA GLU A 208 -1.02 1.19 16.57
C GLU A 208 -0.32 2.31 17.36
#